data_AF-A0A660W239-F1
#
_entry.id   AF-A0A660W239-F1
#
_cell.length_a   1.000
_cell.length_b   1.000
_cell.length_c   1.000
_cell.angle_alpha   90.00
_cell.angle_beta   90.00
_cell.angle_gamma   90.00
#
_symmetry.space_group_name_H-M   'P 1'
#
loop_
_entity.id
_entity.type
_entity.pdbx_description
1 polymer ?
#
loop_
_entity_poly.entity_id
_entity_poly.type
_entity_poly.pdbx_seq_one_letter_code
_entity_poly.pdbx_strand_id
1 'polypeptide(L)'
;MPAKRQHISPGQPERTKTGFSELDEITGGFAPGELIIVASRPSMGRTSLLFNLATHIALVENKGVALVTPGKDVFPRLLAFHARFNWAKLLCGEATSEDWQSLRRAGQALGEANITTCDYKHFDLGYFIFCIERHCENRRCVIIDNFENIMLPHRRPWKNEKCLQLKDAVRNMPTPMIISLPLWIEDHSP
;
A
#
# COMPACT_ATOMS: atom_id res chain seq x y z
N MET A 1 22.21 15.38 -14.28
CA MET A 1 21.35 15.72 -15.44
C MET A 1 20.01 16.21 -14.91
N PRO A 2 19.47 17.36 -15.37
CA PRO A 2 18.22 17.88 -14.83
C PRO A 2 17.03 17.06 -15.36
N ALA A 3 16.16 16.61 -14.46
CA ALA A 3 14.94 15.89 -14.80
C ALA A 3 14.03 16.77 -15.67
N LYS A 4 13.60 16.25 -16.82
CA LYS A 4 12.58 16.88 -17.67
C LYS A 4 11.31 17.08 -16.84
N ARG A 5 10.99 18.33 -16.49
CA ARG A 5 9.66 18.69 -15.97
C ARG A 5 8.64 18.34 -17.05
N GLN A 6 7.88 17.28 -16.81
CA GLN A 6 6.76 16.89 -17.67
C GLN A 6 5.76 18.05 -17.70
N HIS A 7 5.45 18.52 -18.91
CA HIS A 7 4.36 19.46 -19.16
C HIS A 7 3.06 18.84 -18.65
N ILE A 8 2.54 19.32 -17.52
CA ILE A 8 1.19 18.97 -17.07
C ILE A 8 0.24 19.78 -17.94
N SER A 9 -0.43 19.11 -18.89
CA SER A 9 -1.55 19.71 -19.61
C SER A 9 -2.62 20.13 -18.59
N PRO A 10 -3.13 21.37 -18.62
CA PRO A 10 -4.16 21.82 -17.69
C PRO A 10 -5.41 20.95 -17.85
N GLY A 11 -5.73 20.14 -16.84
CA GLY A 11 -6.91 19.27 -16.80
C GLY A 11 -6.64 17.77 -16.58
N GLN A 12 -5.39 17.30 -16.59
CA GLN A 12 -5.12 15.90 -16.24
C GLN A 12 -5.09 15.69 -14.72
N PRO A 13 -5.77 14.64 -14.20
CA PRO A 13 -5.75 14.33 -12.77
C PRO A 13 -4.32 14.04 -12.31
N GLU A 14 -3.99 14.57 -11.13
CA GLU A 14 -2.66 14.43 -10.53
C GLU A 14 -2.34 12.96 -10.27
N ARG A 15 -1.22 12.47 -10.81
CA ARG A 15 -0.77 11.08 -10.64
C ARG A 15 0.07 10.94 -9.37
N THR A 16 0.03 9.77 -8.76
CA THR A 16 0.81 9.43 -7.56
C THR A 16 2.12 8.76 -7.96
N LYS A 17 3.26 9.33 -7.58
CA LYS A 17 4.57 8.71 -7.82
C LYS A 17 4.85 7.60 -6.82
N THR A 18 5.59 6.59 -7.27
CA THR A 18 5.89 5.37 -6.50
C THR A 18 7.16 5.51 -5.67
N GLY A 19 8.05 6.42 -6.04
CA GLY A 19 9.37 6.57 -5.41
C GLY A 19 10.42 5.66 -6.01
N PHE A 20 10.06 4.84 -7.00
CA PHE A 20 10.99 4.11 -7.84
C PHE A 20 11.10 4.84 -9.17
N SER A 21 12.20 5.57 -9.38
CA SER A 21 12.36 6.45 -10.54
C SER A 21 12.14 5.73 -11.87
N GLU A 22 12.71 4.54 -12.04
CA GLU A 22 12.55 3.72 -13.25
C GLU A 22 11.08 3.31 -13.47
N LEU A 23 10.36 2.94 -12.40
CA LEU A 23 8.94 2.59 -12.50
C LEU A 23 8.09 3.82 -12.83
N ASP A 24 8.39 4.96 -12.23
CA ASP A 24 7.71 6.23 -12.48
C ASP A 24 7.99 6.80 -13.89
N GLU A 25 9.15 6.48 -14.48
CA GLU A 25 9.48 6.79 -15.87
C GLU A 25 8.68 5.94 -16.84
N ILE A 26 8.54 4.64 -16.57
CA ILE A 26 7.78 3.71 -17.42
C ILE A 26 6.28 3.98 -17.32
N THR A 27 5.76 4.13 -16.11
CA THR A 27 4.31 4.24 -15.85
C THR A 27 3.81 5.67 -15.88
N GLY A 28 4.68 6.65 -15.62
CA GLY A 28 4.32 8.03 -15.35
C GLY A 28 3.71 8.24 -13.95
N GLY A 29 3.75 7.24 -13.07
CA GLY A 29 3.04 7.18 -11.79
C GLY A 29 1.64 6.56 -11.93
N PHE A 30 0.88 6.52 -10.85
CA PHE A 30 -0.46 5.93 -10.82
C PHE A 30 -1.55 6.99 -10.92
N ALA A 31 -2.46 6.84 -11.87
CA ALA A 31 -3.59 7.74 -12.06
C ALA A 31 -4.78 7.38 -11.15
N PRO A 32 -5.62 8.37 -10.79
CA PRO A 32 -6.92 8.12 -10.19
C PRO A 32 -7.75 7.09 -10.95
N GLY A 33 -8.40 6.20 -10.22
CA GLY A 33 -9.23 5.14 -10.79
C GLY A 33 -8.46 3.98 -11.41
N GLU A 34 -7.12 3.97 -11.32
CA GLU A 34 -6.32 2.80 -11.69
C GLU A 34 -6.30 1.77 -10.55
N LEU A 35 -6.48 0.51 -10.94
CA LEU A 35 -6.23 -0.66 -10.09
C LEU A 35 -4.86 -1.24 -10.44
N ILE A 36 -3.93 -1.15 -9.49
CA ILE A 36 -2.57 -1.65 -9.58
C ILE A 36 -2.50 -2.98 -8.83
N ILE A 37 -2.05 -4.03 -9.52
CA ILE A 37 -1.88 -5.37 -8.92
C ILE A 37 -0.39 -5.65 -8.75
N VAL A 38 0.03 -5.87 -7.50
CA VAL A 38 1.38 -6.28 -7.14
C VAL A 38 1.38 -7.79 -6.90
N ALA A 39 1.73 -8.55 -7.93
CA ALA A 39 1.77 -10.01 -7.87
C ALA A 39 3.18 -10.52 -7.58
N SER A 40 3.35 -11.32 -6.52
CA SER A 40 4.64 -11.95 -6.20
C SER A 40 4.47 -13.27 -5.48
N ARG A 41 5.50 -14.12 -5.48
CA ARG A 41 5.51 -15.33 -4.64
C ARG A 41 5.60 -14.95 -3.15
N PRO A 42 5.16 -15.84 -2.23
CA PRO A 42 5.42 -15.68 -0.80
C PRO A 42 6.90 -15.41 -0.53
N SER A 43 7.19 -14.61 0.51
CA SER A 43 8.54 -14.25 0.94
C SER A 43 9.39 -13.42 -0.05
N MET A 44 8.86 -12.99 -1.20
CA MET A 44 9.57 -12.11 -2.14
C MET A 44 9.50 -10.62 -1.80
N GLY A 45 9.19 -10.26 -0.55
CA GLY A 45 9.24 -8.87 -0.09
C GLY A 45 8.04 -8.00 -0.51
N ARG A 46 6.89 -8.60 -0.83
CA ARG A 46 5.68 -7.88 -1.24
C ARG A 46 5.21 -6.83 -0.23
N THR A 47 5.11 -7.21 1.04
CA THR A 47 4.71 -6.28 2.11
C THR A 47 5.72 -5.15 2.28
N SER A 48 7.02 -5.45 2.16
CA SER A 48 8.09 -4.44 2.18
C SER A 48 7.96 -3.44 1.02
N LEU A 49 7.62 -3.92 -0.18
CA LEU A 49 7.33 -3.06 -1.33
C LEU A 49 6.12 -2.15 -1.05
N LEU A 50 5.04 -2.71 -0.52
CA LEU A 50 3.85 -1.93 -0.14
C LEU A 50 4.14 -0.88 0.94
N PHE A 51 4.96 -1.20 1.95
CA PHE A 51 5.38 -0.24 2.97
C PHE A 51 6.25 0.87 2.38
N ASN A 52 7.14 0.55 1.43
CA ASN A 52 7.94 1.57 0.75
C ASN A 52 7.05 2.54 -0.04
N LEU A 53 6.08 1.99 -0.81
CA LEU A 53 5.09 2.81 -1.53
C LEU A 53 4.31 3.69 -0.54
N ALA A 54 3.78 3.11 0.53
CA ALA A 54 2.99 3.84 1.53
C ALA A 54 3.78 4.99 2.16
N THR A 55 5.01 4.72 2.60
CA THR A 55 5.88 5.72 3.23
C THR A 55 6.33 6.78 2.24
N HIS A 56 6.67 6.43 1.00
CA HIS A 56 7.03 7.40 -0.03
C HIS A 56 5.87 8.34 -0.36
N ILE A 57 4.68 7.78 -0.63
CA ILE A 57 3.50 8.57 -0.98
C ILE A 57 3.12 9.52 0.18
N ALA A 58 3.25 9.06 1.42
CA ALA A 58 2.87 9.89 2.56
C ALA A 58 3.93 10.90 3.00
N LEU A 59 5.21 10.54 3.00
CA LEU A 59 6.28 11.39 3.52
C LEU A 59 6.91 12.28 2.46
N VAL A 60 6.96 11.83 1.20
CA VAL A 60 7.65 12.54 0.11
C VAL A 60 6.64 13.27 -0.77
N GLU A 61 5.61 12.56 -1.24
CA GLU A 61 4.56 13.18 -2.05
C GLU A 61 3.55 13.98 -1.21
N ASN A 62 3.61 13.85 0.12
CA ASN A 62 2.69 14.48 1.07
C ASN A 62 1.20 14.20 0.75
N LYS A 63 0.92 12.99 0.26
CA LYS A 63 -0.41 12.51 -0.09
C LYS A 63 -0.90 11.54 0.98
N GLY A 64 -2.20 11.50 1.21
CA GLY A 64 -2.71 10.55 2.18
C GLY A 64 -2.58 9.10 1.70
N VAL A 65 -2.42 8.16 2.63
CA VAL A 65 -2.36 6.72 2.32
C VAL A 65 -3.18 5.96 3.34
N ALA A 66 -4.10 5.12 2.85
CA ALA A 66 -4.73 4.08 3.65
C ALA A 66 -3.98 2.76 3.44
N LEU A 67 -3.30 2.27 4.46
CA LEU A 67 -2.57 1.00 4.45
C LEU A 67 -3.37 -0.05 5.22
N VAL A 68 -3.96 -0.96 4.45
CA VAL A 68 -4.85 -2.01 4.96
C VAL A 68 -4.12 -3.33 4.85
N THR A 69 -3.76 -3.92 5.99
CA THR A 69 -3.00 -5.20 6.00
C THR A 69 -3.65 -6.21 6.94
N PRO A 70 -3.45 -7.52 6.71
CA PRO A 70 -4.02 -8.52 7.58
C PRO A 70 -3.15 -8.66 8.84
N GLY A 71 -3.79 -9.08 9.93
CA GLY A 71 -3.13 -9.36 11.20
C GLY A 71 -3.36 -8.26 12.24
N LYS A 72 -2.47 -8.22 13.22
CA LYS A 72 -2.41 -7.18 14.23
C LYS A 72 -1.17 -6.33 13.99
N ASP A 73 -1.19 -5.11 14.50
CA ASP A 73 0.00 -4.29 14.66
C ASP A 73 0.63 -3.88 13.31
N VAL A 74 -0.18 -3.42 12.33
CA VAL A 74 0.37 -2.82 11.09
C VAL A 74 1.36 -1.70 11.43
N PHE A 75 0.97 -0.80 12.33
CA PHE A 75 1.76 0.40 12.62
C PHE A 75 3.15 0.07 13.19
N PRO A 76 3.31 -0.81 14.20
CA PRO A 76 4.64 -1.27 14.63
C PRO A 76 5.49 -1.88 13.52
N ARG A 77 4.90 -2.64 12.59
CA ARG A 77 5.64 -3.19 11.44
C ARG A 77 6.08 -2.10 10.47
N LEU A 78 5.21 -1.15 10.17
CA LEU A 78 5.53 0.02 9.34
C LEU A 78 6.62 0.89 9.98
N LEU A 79 6.54 1.10 11.30
CA LEU A 79 7.52 1.84 12.08
C LEU A 79 8.89 1.15 12.03
N ALA A 80 8.94 -0.15 12.31
CA ALA A 80 10.17 -0.93 12.24
C ALA A 80 10.78 -0.90 10.83
N PHE A 81 9.93 -1.02 9.80
CA PHE A 81 10.34 -0.92 8.41
C PHE A 81 10.95 0.45 8.08
N HIS A 82 10.26 1.53 8.43
CA HIS A 82 10.74 2.89 8.16
C HIS A 82 12.01 3.24 8.95
N ALA A 83 12.08 2.79 10.21
CA ALA A 83 13.27 2.94 11.05
C ALA A 83 14.46 2.05 10.64
N ARG A 84 14.26 1.12 9.68
CA ARG A 84 15.21 0.05 9.34
C ARG A 84 15.67 -0.74 10.58
N PHE A 85 14.73 -0.98 11.48
CA PHE A 85 14.99 -1.60 12.78
C PHE A 85 14.50 -3.05 12.81
N ASN A 86 15.30 -3.94 13.39
CA ASN A 86 14.90 -5.32 13.62
C ASN A 86 14.04 -5.42 14.88
N TRP A 87 12.73 -5.63 14.70
CA TRP A 87 11.76 -5.72 15.81
C TRP A 87 12.12 -6.76 16.87
N ALA A 88 12.80 -7.85 16.50
CA ALA A 88 13.21 -8.89 17.45
C ALA A 88 14.14 -8.34 18.55
N LYS A 89 15.02 -7.38 18.22
CA LYS A 89 15.92 -6.75 19.20
C LYS A 89 15.15 -6.05 20.32
N LEU A 90 14.01 -5.44 20.00
CA LEU A 90 13.18 -4.78 21.00
C LEU A 90 12.55 -5.80 21.96
N LEU A 91 12.07 -6.92 21.43
CA LEU A 91 11.46 -8.00 22.23
C LEU A 91 12.49 -8.69 23.15
N CYS A 92 13.74 -8.81 22.69
CA CYS A 92 14.83 -9.39 23.48
C CYS A 92 15.48 -8.41 24.47
N GLY A 93 15.08 -7.13 24.47
CA GLY A 93 15.69 -6.11 25.34
C GLY A 93 17.09 -5.67 24.89
N GLU A 94 17.45 -5.91 23.64
CA GLU A 94 18.79 -5.63 23.06
C GLU A 94 18.85 -4.31 22.28
N ALA A 95 17.80 -3.48 22.35
CA ALA A 95 17.73 -2.22 21.63
C ALA A 95 18.73 -1.19 22.21
N THR A 96 19.64 -0.73 21.36
CA THR A 96 20.65 0.28 21.71
C THR A 96 20.03 1.69 21.80
N SER A 97 20.75 2.64 22.40
CA SER A 97 20.32 4.05 22.42
C SER A 97 20.13 4.64 21.02
N GLU A 98 20.94 4.19 20.05
CA GLU A 98 20.86 4.59 18.63
C GLU A 98 19.62 3.99 17.95
N ASP A 99 19.28 2.74 18.26
CA ASP A 99 18.05 2.10 17.80
C ASP A 99 16.81 2.88 18.29
N TRP A 100 16.80 3.25 19.58
CA TRP A 100 15.74 4.07 20.16
C TRP A 100 15.63 5.45 19.50
N GLN A 101 16.76 6.08 19.17
CA GLN A 101 16.76 7.36 18.47
C GLN A 101 16.23 7.23 17.04
N SER A 102 16.54 6.13 16.36
CA SER A 102 16.03 5.84 15.01
C SER A 102 14.53 5.57 15.02
N LEU A 103 14.04 4.78 15.99
CA LEU A 103 12.61 4.55 16.21
C LEU A 103 11.86 5.84 16.54
N ARG A 104 12.41 6.72 17.38
CA ARG A 104 11.80 8.03 17.68
C ARG A 104 11.68 8.91 16.45
N ARG A 105 12.76 9.03 15.65
CA ARG A 105 12.74 9.81 14.40
C ARG A 105 11.71 9.27 13.41
N ALA A 106 11.67 7.95 13.23
CA ALA A 106 10.69 7.30 12.37
C ALA A 106 9.26 7.50 12.88
N GLY A 107 9.05 7.38 14.20
CA GLY A 107 7.75 7.60 14.82
C GLY A 107 7.25 9.03 14.66
N GLN A 108 8.14 10.02 14.79
CA GLN A 108 7.81 11.42 14.54
C GLN A 108 7.41 11.64 13.07
N ALA A 109 8.24 11.17 12.13
CA ALA A 109 7.95 11.30 10.70
C ALA A 109 6.61 10.67 10.33
N LEU A 110 6.35 9.44 10.79
CA LEU A 110 5.09 8.73 10.52
C LEU A 110 3.89 9.35 11.26
N GLY A 111 4.10 9.94 12.44
CA GLY A 111 3.04 10.61 13.20
C GLY A 111 2.59 11.94 12.58
N GLU A 112 3.50 12.63 11.88
CA GLU A 112 3.20 13.84 11.10
C GLU A 112 2.63 13.50 9.70
N ALA A 113 2.84 12.26 9.23
CA ALA A 113 2.39 11.80 7.92
C ALA A 113 0.90 11.50 7.86
N ASN A 114 0.30 11.67 6.69
CA ASN A 114 -1.10 11.31 6.44
C ASN A 114 -1.25 9.81 6.12
N ILE A 115 -0.82 8.93 7.03
CA ILE A 115 -0.97 7.47 6.89
C ILE A 115 -2.01 6.97 7.89
N THR A 116 -3.06 6.34 7.36
CA THR A 116 -4.03 5.59 8.16
C THR A 116 -3.72 4.10 8.03
N THR A 117 -3.42 3.44 9.15
CA THR A 117 -3.27 1.98 9.18
C THR A 117 -4.57 1.30 9.61
N CYS A 118 -4.98 0.26 8.90
CA CYS A 118 -6.15 -0.54 9.24
C CYS A 118 -5.78 -2.03 9.36
N ASP A 119 -5.91 -2.57 10.57
CA ASP A 119 -5.88 -4.01 10.84
C ASP A 119 -7.29 -4.59 10.64
N TYR A 120 -7.42 -5.64 9.84
CA TYR A 120 -8.71 -6.34 9.68
C TYR A 120 -8.56 -7.84 9.95
N LYS A 121 -9.58 -8.40 10.62
CA LYS A 121 -9.71 -9.85 10.86
C LYS A 121 -10.63 -10.54 9.85
N HIS A 122 -11.67 -9.84 9.40
CA HIS A 122 -12.60 -10.26 8.35
C HIS A 122 -12.89 -9.05 7.48
N PHE A 123 -12.75 -9.18 6.17
CA PHE A 123 -12.88 -8.08 5.22
C PHE A 123 -14.03 -8.38 4.27
N ASP A 124 -15.17 -7.72 4.44
CA ASP A 124 -16.21 -7.72 3.42
C ASP A 124 -16.01 -6.52 2.46
N LEU A 125 -16.40 -6.68 1.19
CA LEU A 125 -16.25 -5.63 0.17
C LEU A 125 -17.02 -4.35 0.54
N GLY A 126 -18.13 -4.45 1.27
CA GLY A 126 -18.92 -3.29 1.69
C GLY A 126 -18.20 -2.45 2.74
N TYR A 127 -17.61 -3.09 3.75
CA TYR A 127 -16.75 -2.46 4.75
C TYR A 127 -15.49 -1.88 4.11
N PHE A 128 -14.95 -2.58 3.11
CA PHE A 128 -13.85 -2.08 2.31
C PHE A 128 -14.19 -0.80 1.55
N ILE A 129 -15.27 -0.82 0.77
CA ILE A 129 -15.77 0.35 0.03
C ILE A 129 -16.11 1.47 1.01
N PHE A 130 -16.75 1.17 2.13
CA PHE A 130 -17.03 2.16 3.17
C PHE A 130 -15.77 2.78 3.77
N CYS A 131 -14.76 1.97 4.11
CA CYS A 131 -13.45 2.45 4.56
C CYS A 131 -12.80 3.32 3.48
N ILE A 132 -12.86 2.91 2.23
CA ILE A 132 -12.37 3.69 1.11
C ILE A 132 -13.12 5.01 1.01
N GLU A 133 -14.44 5.01 0.89
CA GLU A 133 -15.26 6.21 0.71
C GLU A 133 -15.06 7.18 1.88
N ARG A 134 -15.13 6.68 3.11
CA ARG A 134 -14.92 7.46 4.34
C ARG A 134 -13.50 8.00 4.46
N HIS A 135 -12.51 7.24 3.99
CA HIS A 135 -11.14 7.68 4.02
C HIS A 135 -10.72 8.38 2.74
N CYS A 136 -11.45 8.41 1.62
CA CYS A 136 -10.94 8.99 0.35
C CYS A 136 -11.16 10.49 0.18
N GLU A 137 -11.82 11.17 1.13
CA GLU A 137 -12.20 12.58 0.99
C GLU A 137 -11.01 13.55 0.77
N ASN A 138 -9.76 13.18 1.14
CA ASN A 138 -8.55 14.02 0.97
C ASN A 138 -7.43 13.40 0.12
N ARG A 139 -7.72 12.91 -1.10
CA ARG A 139 -6.71 12.40 -2.07
C ARG A 139 -5.77 11.34 -1.47
N ARG A 140 -6.34 10.22 -1.04
CA ARG A 140 -5.62 9.11 -0.41
C ARG A 140 -5.43 7.91 -1.35
N CYS A 141 -4.18 7.52 -1.61
CA CYS A 141 -3.90 6.23 -2.23
C CYS A 141 -4.33 5.11 -1.27
N VAL A 142 -4.94 4.05 -1.80
CA VAL A 142 -5.38 2.90 -1.00
C VAL A 142 -4.47 1.71 -1.30
N ILE A 143 -3.85 1.15 -0.27
CA ILE A 143 -2.93 0.02 -0.38
C ILE A 143 -3.45 -1.16 0.44
N ILE A 144 -3.57 -2.32 -0.19
CA ILE A 144 -4.12 -3.53 0.43
C ILE A 144 -3.15 -4.70 0.34
N ASP A 145 -2.90 -5.28 1.51
CA ASP A 145 -2.29 -6.59 1.71
C ASP A 145 -3.36 -7.46 2.41
N ASN A 146 -3.83 -8.60 1.90
CA ASN A 146 -3.63 -9.28 0.63
C ASN A 146 -5.00 -9.49 -0.05
N PHE A 147 -5.08 -9.49 -1.38
CA PHE A 147 -6.30 -9.73 -2.18
C PHE A 147 -7.13 -10.94 -1.73
N GLU A 148 -6.48 -12.03 -1.29
CA GLU A 148 -7.15 -13.26 -0.89
C GLU A 148 -8.14 -13.07 0.26
N ASN A 149 -7.88 -12.11 1.14
CA ASN A 149 -8.72 -11.88 2.31
C ASN A 149 -9.94 -10.99 2.02
N ILE A 150 -10.07 -10.45 0.80
CA ILE A 150 -11.24 -9.67 0.39
C ILE A 150 -12.41 -10.65 0.15
N MET A 151 -13.35 -10.70 1.10
CA MET A 151 -14.60 -11.44 0.97
C MET A 151 -15.64 -10.60 0.25
N LEU A 152 -16.19 -11.12 -0.84
CA LEU A 152 -17.27 -10.48 -1.57
C LEU A 152 -18.62 -10.92 -0.97
N PRO A 153 -19.62 -10.03 -0.86
CA PRO A 153 -20.93 -10.37 -0.30
C PRO A 153 -21.70 -11.32 -1.23
N HIS A 154 -21.48 -12.65 -1.13
CA HIS A 154 -22.21 -13.76 -1.80
C HIS A 154 -22.21 -13.72 -3.36
N ARG A 155 -22.16 -14.79 -4.18
CA ARG A 155 -22.04 -16.25 -4.06
C ARG A 155 -21.46 -16.74 -5.42
N ARG A 156 -20.15 -17.04 -5.51
CA ARG A 156 -19.49 -18.05 -6.39
C ARG A 156 -17.95 -17.83 -6.39
N PRO A 157 -17.14 -18.90 -6.37
CA PRO A 157 -15.68 -18.78 -6.34
C PRO A 157 -15.11 -18.83 -7.76
N TRP A 158 -14.59 -17.71 -8.27
CA TRP A 158 -13.47 -17.74 -9.23
C TRP A 158 -12.69 -16.42 -9.21
N LYS A 159 -11.36 -16.48 -9.32
CA LYS A 159 -10.44 -15.32 -9.24
C LYS A 159 -10.75 -14.20 -10.25
N ASN A 160 -11.27 -14.53 -11.43
CA ASN A 160 -11.46 -13.58 -12.53
C ASN A 160 -12.61 -12.59 -12.29
N GLU A 161 -13.69 -13.02 -11.65
CA GLU A 161 -14.86 -12.18 -11.41
C GLU A 161 -14.62 -11.16 -10.28
N LYS A 162 -13.79 -11.53 -9.30
CA LYS A 162 -13.34 -10.62 -8.23
C LYS A 162 -12.55 -9.42 -8.77
N CYS A 163 -11.59 -9.68 -9.66
CA CYS A 163 -10.79 -8.61 -10.26
C CYS A 163 -11.63 -7.65 -11.09
N LEU A 164 -12.64 -8.16 -11.81
CA LEU A 164 -13.56 -7.34 -12.59
C LEU A 164 -14.40 -6.44 -11.68
N GLN A 165 -14.98 -7.00 -10.62
CA GLN A 165 -15.76 -6.22 -9.65
C GLN A 165 -14.93 -5.14 -8.96
N LEU A 166 -13.68 -5.45 -8.59
CA LEU A 166 -12.77 -4.44 -8.03
C LEU A 166 -12.41 -3.38 -9.06
N LYS A 167 -12.13 -3.76 -10.30
CA LYS A 167 -11.85 -2.79 -11.37
C LYS A 167 -13.03 -1.84 -11.58
N ASP A 168 -14.25 -2.37 -11.55
CA ASP A 168 -15.45 -1.56 -11.70
C ASP A 168 -15.70 -0.66 -10.49
N ALA A 169 -15.43 -1.14 -9.27
CA ALA A 169 -15.49 -0.33 -8.06
C ALA A 169 -14.44 0.80 -8.06
N VAL A 170 -13.23 0.53 -8.57
CA VAL A 170 -12.12 1.49 -8.57
C VAL A 170 -12.24 2.52 -9.69
N ARG A 171 -12.89 2.19 -10.82
CA ARG A 171 -12.92 3.04 -12.02
C ARG A 171 -13.30 4.50 -11.77
N ASN A 172 -14.22 4.75 -10.84
CA ASN A 172 -14.73 6.09 -10.53
C ASN A 172 -14.09 6.69 -9.26
N MET A 173 -13.11 6.00 -8.66
CA MET A 173 -12.42 6.50 -7.48
C MET A 173 -11.52 7.68 -7.85
N PRO A 174 -11.49 8.73 -7.02
CA PRO A 174 -10.61 9.89 -7.23
C PRO A 174 -9.13 9.58 -6.95
N THR A 175 -8.78 8.33 -6.63
CA THR A 175 -7.44 7.92 -6.20
C THR A 175 -7.07 6.55 -6.76
N PRO A 176 -5.77 6.24 -6.91
CA PRO A 176 -5.32 4.91 -7.31
C PRO A 176 -5.43 3.91 -6.16
N MET A 177 -5.69 2.65 -6.52
CA MET A 177 -5.72 1.53 -5.60
C MET A 177 -4.63 0.52 -5.93
N ILE A 178 -3.85 0.14 -4.92
CA ILE A 178 -2.79 -0.86 -5.00
C ILE A 178 -3.23 -2.08 -4.20
N ILE A 179 -3.30 -3.22 -4.85
CA ILE A 179 -3.63 -4.50 -4.21
C ILE A 179 -2.52 -5.49 -4.47
N SER A 180 -2.11 -6.20 -3.43
CA SER A 180 -1.17 -7.28 -3.57
C SER A 180 -1.84 -8.64 -3.76
N LEU A 181 -1.24 -9.50 -4.58
CA LEU A 181 -1.73 -10.83 -4.94
C LEU A 181 -0.61 -11.88 -4.81
N PRO A 182 -0.80 -13.03 -4.15
CA PRO A 182 0.24 -14.03 -4.05
C PRO A 182 0.20 -14.90 -5.32
N LEU A 183 1.37 -15.15 -5.88
CA LEU A 183 1.55 -16.10 -6.97
C LEU A 183 1.91 -17.45 -6.35
N TRP A 184 0.92 -18.34 -6.30
CA TRP A 184 1.15 -19.76 -6.03
C TRP A 184 1.72 -20.38 -7.30
N ILE A 185 2.94 -20.93 -7.21
CA ILE A 185 3.42 -21.84 -8.24
C ILE A 185 2.69 -23.16 -7.97
N GLU A 186 1.91 -23.66 -8.95
CA GLU A 186 1.59 -25.07 -8.96
C GLU A 186 2.92 -25.79 -9.16
N ASP A 187 3.38 -26.54 -8.15
CA ASP A 187 4.56 -27.39 -8.28
C ASP A 187 4.26 -28.46 -9.35
N HIS A 188 4.49 -28.12 -10.61
CA HIS A 188 4.77 -29.11 -11.63
C HIS A 188 6.20 -29.57 -11.39
N SER A 189 6.39 -30.36 -10.33
CA SER A 189 7.55 -31.23 -10.25
C SER A 189 7.46 -32.22 -11.41
N PRO A 190 8.49 -32.34 -12.27
CA PRO A 190 8.51 -33.30 -13.36
C PRO A 190 8.53 -34.75 -12.86
#